data_AF-A0AAE9WP66-F1
#
_entry.id   AF-A0AAE9WP66-F1
#
_cell.length_a   1.000
_cell.length_b   1.000
_cell.length_c   1.000
_cell.angle_alpha   90.00
_cell.angle_beta   90.00
_cell.angle_gamma   90.00
#
_symmetry.space_group_name_H-M   'P 1'
#
loop_
_entity.id
_entity.type
_entity.pdbx_description
1 polymer ?
#
loop_
_entity_poly.entity_id
_entity_poly.type
_entity_poly.pdbx_seq_one_letter_code
_entity_poly.pdbx_strand_id
1 'polypeptide(L)'
;MLRLNNVRFFFKSKIRLSGGKQHPKWVVKDKEKYNIYTYDNSYYGENFRYNNFILHIRSYKYYIDYIIENVYRSLKNGCNFFILPLKNIILKHNPDVRYQLVALMAFFGTTSAITCYHNSIYQNIIDVTNMLELGVVDDMKDNNFFDTQSELQNKNINDYSQDHERLNELWEKALRDSTEKNSFNEMCNYLSIKDDEQIASFKPKHIWRYNMIPYGENNPDTQTFPIPSYEKPFRSFALNFTYNNLSGNWGDYIDRRDNKGSLLRPSRYMFTDVLIPATK
;
A
#
# COMPACT_ATOMS: atom_id res chain seq x y z
N MET A 1 9.91 40.15 26.47
CA MET A 1 10.25 41.29 25.60
C MET A 1 9.60 41.05 24.23
N LEU A 2 8.56 41.85 23.93
CA LEU A 2 7.91 42.13 22.63
C LEU A 2 7.40 40.97 21.75
N ARG A 3 6.07 40.74 21.86
CA ARG A 3 5.19 40.14 20.84
C ARG A 3 5.39 40.81 19.48
N LEU A 4 5.83 40.06 18.47
CA LEU A 4 5.71 40.44 17.07
C LEU A 4 4.26 40.17 16.62
N ASN A 5 3.41 41.18 16.76
CA ASN A 5 2.11 41.21 16.09
C ASN A 5 2.36 41.17 14.58
N ASN A 6 1.91 40.10 13.92
CA ASN A 6 1.73 40.09 12.47
C ASN A 6 0.58 41.05 12.12
N VAL A 7 0.89 42.35 12.10
CA VAL A 7 0.06 43.35 11.45
C VAL A 7 0.10 42.97 9.98
N ARG A 8 -1.00 42.38 9.49
CA ARG A 8 -1.28 42.32 8.06
C ARG A 8 -1.24 43.76 7.57
N PHE A 9 -0.11 44.16 7.00
CA PHE A 9 -0.05 45.35 6.17
C PHE A 9 -0.96 45.07 5.00
N PHE A 10 -2.22 45.50 5.13
CA PHE A 10 -3.01 45.85 3.97
C PHE A 10 -2.19 46.93 3.28
N PHE A 11 -1.38 46.55 2.30
CA PHE A 11 -0.93 47.48 1.29
C PHE A 11 -2.20 48.18 0.84
N LYS A 12 -2.34 49.47 1.17
CA LYS A 12 -3.41 50.32 0.63
C LYS A 12 -3.38 50.07 -0.86
N SER A 13 -4.34 49.29 -1.36
CA SER A 13 -4.56 49.15 -2.79
C SER A 13 -4.66 50.58 -3.29
N LYS A 14 -3.73 50.98 -4.16
CA LYS A 14 -3.75 52.32 -4.78
C LYS A 14 -5.19 52.60 -5.16
N ILE A 15 -5.75 53.70 -4.65
CA ILE A 15 -7.07 54.17 -5.04
C ILE A 15 -7.00 54.28 -6.57
N ARG A 16 -7.62 53.33 -7.26
CA ARG A 16 -7.75 53.39 -8.71
C ARG A 16 -8.83 54.44 -8.96
N LEU A 17 -8.39 55.70 -9.04
CA LEU A 17 -9.20 56.74 -9.65
C LEU A 17 -9.51 56.25 -11.07
N SER A 18 -10.79 56.08 -11.39
CA SER A 18 -11.24 55.74 -12.73
C SER A 18 -10.92 56.92 -13.65
N GLY A 19 -9.79 56.81 -14.34
CA GLY A 19 -9.27 57.81 -15.26
C GLY A 19 -7.89 57.36 -15.72
N GLY A 20 -7.86 56.53 -16.76
CA GLY A 20 -6.61 56.05 -17.34
C GLY A 20 -5.74 57.20 -17.90
N LYS A 21 -4.52 56.86 -18.31
CA LYS A 21 -3.48 57.76 -18.89
C LYS A 21 -3.92 58.53 -20.16
N GLN A 22 -5.15 58.34 -20.62
CA GLN A 22 -5.76 58.99 -21.78
C GLN A 22 -6.73 60.07 -21.29
N HIS A 23 -6.41 61.32 -21.61
CA HIS A 23 -7.25 62.48 -21.40
C HIS A 23 -7.90 62.91 -22.72
N PRO A 24 -9.05 63.60 -22.68
CA PRO A 24 -9.66 64.12 -23.90
C PRO A 24 -8.68 65.03 -24.65
N LYS A 25 -8.62 64.89 -25.98
CA LYS A 25 -7.78 65.69 -26.88
C LYS A 25 -8.64 66.26 -28.00
N TRP A 26 -8.29 67.45 -28.48
CA TRP A 26 -9.01 68.12 -29.58
C TRP A 26 -8.69 67.51 -30.96
N VAL A 27 -7.66 66.68 -31.07
CA VAL A 27 -7.22 66.05 -32.32
C VAL A 27 -7.66 64.59 -32.37
N VAL A 28 -8.45 64.23 -33.38
CA VAL A 28 -8.94 62.86 -33.63
C VAL A 28 -7.99 62.13 -34.58
N LYS A 29 -7.61 60.89 -34.24
CA LYS A 29 -6.75 60.05 -35.09
C LYS A 29 -7.53 59.49 -36.27
N ASP A 30 -6.85 59.20 -37.39
CA ASP A 30 -7.48 58.67 -38.61
C ASP A 30 -8.36 57.42 -38.40
N LYS A 31 -8.02 56.58 -37.43
CA LYS A 31 -8.78 55.36 -37.07
C LYS A 31 -10.06 55.63 -36.26
N GLU A 32 -10.17 56.79 -35.63
CA GLU A 32 -11.29 57.20 -34.76
C GLU A 32 -12.18 58.26 -35.47
N LYS A 33 -11.85 58.63 -36.72
CA LYS A 33 -12.51 59.70 -37.49
C LYS A 33 -13.95 59.40 -37.88
N TYR A 34 -14.28 58.13 -38.11
CA TYR A 34 -15.60 57.71 -38.57
C TYR A 34 -16.23 56.84 -37.49
N ASN A 35 -17.22 57.41 -36.79
CA ASN A 35 -18.21 56.80 -35.88
C ASN A 35 -17.72 55.98 -34.66
N ILE A 36 -18.57 56.01 -33.63
CA ILE A 36 -18.51 55.10 -32.48
C ILE A 36 -19.10 53.76 -32.94
N TYR A 37 -18.24 52.75 -33.13
CA TYR A 37 -18.66 51.41 -33.61
C TYR A 37 -19.24 50.50 -32.52
N THR A 38 -19.11 50.88 -31.24
CA THR A 38 -19.50 50.07 -30.09
C THR A 38 -20.39 50.86 -29.15
N TYR A 39 -21.49 50.26 -28.72
CA TYR A 39 -22.35 50.85 -27.70
C TYR A 39 -21.70 50.83 -26.32
N ASP A 40 -22.11 51.75 -25.45
CA ASP A 40 -21.61 51.83 -24.08
C ASP A 40 -21.82 50.52 -23.30
N ASN A 41 -22.92 49.80 -23.53
CA ASN A 41 -23.19 48.50 -22.91
C ASN A 41 -22.20 47.40 -23.33
N SER A 42 -21.51 47.57 -24.46
CA SER A 42 -20.43 46.65 -24.89
C SER A 42 -19.12 46.91 -24.16
N TYR A 43 -18.98 48.07 -23.49
CA TYR A 43 -17.77 48.49 -22.79
C TYR A 43 -17.94 48.51 -21.27
N TYR A 44 -19.08 49.00 -20.77
CA TYR A 44 -19.38 49.06 -19.35
C TYR A 44 -19.99 47.74 -18.85
N GLY A 45 -19.61 47.36 -17.63
CA GLY A 45 -20.20 46.20 -16.95
C GLY A 45 -21.66 46.42 -16.56
N GLU A 46 -22.39 45.33 -16.35
CA GLU A 46 -23.79 45.34 -15.90
C GLU A 46 -23.96 45.90 -14.47
N ASN A 47 -25.20 46.17 -14.08
CA ASN A 47 -25.52 46.70 -12.77
C ASN A 47 -25.06 45.74 -11.66
N PHE A 48 -24.27 46.25 -10.71
CA PHE A 48 -23.71 45.45 -9.62
C PHE A 48 -24.76 44.72 -8.75
N ARG A 49 -25.95 45.31 -8.55
CA ARG A 49 -27.01 44.72 -7.71
C ARG A 49 -28.08 43.98 -8.51
N TYR A 50 -28.38 44.45 -9.71
CA TYR A 50 -29.41 43.91 -10.60
C TYR A 50 -28.77 43.46 -11.90
N ASN A 51 -27.85 42.51 -11.79
CA ASN A 51 -27.23 41.91 -12.94
C ASN A 51 -28.19 40.94 -13.65
N ASN A 52 -27.88 40.63 -14.90
CA ASN A 52 -28.74 39.78 -15.71
C ASN A 52 -28.89 38.38 -15.11
N PHE A 53 -27.81 37.84 -14.52
CA PHE A 53 -27.82 36.51 -13.90
C PHE A 53 -28.75 36.41 -12.67
N ILE A 54 -28.71 37.38 -11.76
CA ILE A 54 -29.56 37.40 -10.57
C ILE A 54 -31.03 37.58 -10.97
N LEU A 55 -31.32 38.47 -11.92
CA LEU A 55 -32.68 38.65 -12.41
C LEU A 55 -33.20 37.38 -13.11
N HIS A 56 -32.35 36.70 -13.86
CA HIS A 56 -32.65 35.43 -14.51
C HIS A 56 -32.93 34.31 -13.50
N ILE A 57 -32.10 34.13 -12.47
CA ILE A 57 -32.38 33.13 -11.42
C ILE A 57 -33.68 33.47 -10.67
N ARG A 58 -33.94 34.75 -10.40
CA ARG A 58 -35.17 35.17 -9.73
C ARG A 58 -36.41 34.91 -10.56
N SER A 59 -36.34 35.04 -11.89
CA SER A 59 -37.48 34.70 -12.75
C SER A 59 -37.75 33.19 -12.77
N TYR A 60 -36.71 32.36 -12.69
CA TYR A 60 -36.86 30.90 -12.61
C TYR A 60 -37.16 30.35 -11.21
N LYS A 61 -37.11 31.18 -10.17
CA LYS A 61 -37.28 30.75 -8.78
C LYS A 61 -38.50 29.82 -8.60
N TYR A 62 -39.65 30.23 -9.12
CA TYR A 62 -40.87 29.42 -9.01
C TYR A 62 -40.73 28.02 -9.63
N TYR A 63 -40.14 27.93 -10.82
CA TYR A 63 -39.94 26.64 -11.51
C TYR A 63 -38.93 25.76 -10.77
N ILE A 64 -37.85 26.35 -10.27
CA ILE A 64 -36.84 25.64 -9.49
C ILE A 64 -37.46 25.11 -8.19
N ASP A 65 -38.19 25.97 -7.45
CA ASP A 65 -38.86 25.60 -6.20
C ASP A 65 -39.89 24.48 -6.46
N TYR A 66 -40.66 24.56 -7.53
CA TYR A 66 -41.62 23.54 -7.93
C TYR A 66 -40.95 22.18 -8.24
N ILE A 67 -39.84 22.18 -8.98
CA ILE A 67 -39.10 20.94 -9.29
C ILE A 67 -38.53 20.34 -8.00
N ILE A 68 -37.86 21.14 -7.17
CA ILE A 68 -37.25 20.68 -5.92
C ILE A 68 -38.32 20.13 -4.97
N GLU A 69 -39.44 20.83 -4.82
CA GLU A 69 -40.54 20.40 -3.96
C GLU A 69 -41.14 19.08 -4.43
N ASN A 70 -41.33 18.89 -5.74
CA ASN A 70 -41.85 17.65 -6.28
C ASN A 70 -40.88 16.48 -6.12
N VAL A 71 -39.57 16.70 -6.30
CA VAL A 71 -38.55 15.70 -6.03
C VAL A 71 -38.56 15.32 -4.54
N TYR A 72 -38.58 16.31 -3.65
CA TYR A 72 -38.65 16.07 -2.21
C TYR A 72 -39.92 15.32 -1.79
N ARG A 73 -41.09 15.74 -2.29
CA ARG A 73 -42.37 15.08 -2.01
C ARG A 73 -42.38 13.64 -2.52
N SER A 74 -41.85 13.41 -3.72
CA SER A 74 -41.76 12.06 -4.31
C SER A 74 -40.86 11.15 -3.48
N LEU A 75 -39.68 11.63 -3.08
CA LEU A 75 -38.76 10.89 -2.22
C LEU A 75 -39.38 10.62 -0.84
N LYS A 76 -39.99 11.64 -0.22
CA LYS A 76 -40.64 11.50 1.08
C LYS A 76 -41.78 10.48 1.06
N ASN A 77 -42.63 10.55 0.03
CA ASN A 77 -43.76 9.64 -0.12
C ASN A 77 -43.26 8.22 -0.44
N GLY A 78 -42.24 8.08 -1.29
CA GLY A 78 -41.58 6.79 -1.55
C GLY A 78 -40.99 6.17 -0.29
N CYS A 79 -40.24 6.93 0.51
CA CYS A 79 -39.69 6.45 1.78
C CYS A 79 -40.79 6.07 2.78
N ASN A 80 -41.81 6.92 2.94
CA ASN A 80 -42.92 6.64 3.85
C ASN A 80 -43.68 5.36 3.47
N PHE A 81 -43.82 5.08 2.18
CA PHE A 81 -44.45 3.85 1.69
C PHE A 81 -43.74 2.59 2.19
N PHE A 82 -42.40 2.60 2.33
CA PHE A 82 -41.66 1.46 2.88
C PHE A 82 -41.55 1.48 4.41
N ILE A 83 -41.34 2.65 5.01
CA ILE A 83 -41.07 2.78 6.45
C ILE A 83 -42.33 2.56 7.29
N LEU A 84 -43.48 3.09 6.87
CA LEU A 84 -44.73 2.97 7.64
C LEU A 84 -45.18 1.51 7.85
N PRO A 85 -45.23 0.63 6.82
CA PRO A 85 -45.60 -0.77 7.05
C PRO A 85 -44.57 -1.50 7.90
N LEU A 86 -43.26 -1.28 7.70
CA LEU A 86 -42.21 -1.87 8.53
C LEU A 86 -42.35 -1.44 9.99
N LYS A 87 -42.55 -0.15 10.24
CA LYS A 87 -42.80 0.39 11.58
C LYS A 87 -44.03 -0.25 12.22
N ASN A 88 -45.12 -0.39 11.47
CA ASN A 88 -46.35 -1.00 11.97
C ASN A 88 -46.15 -2.48 12.33
N ILE A 89 -45.39 -3.24 11.53
CA ILE A 89 -45.02 -4.63 11.83
C ILE A 89 -44.16 -4.69 13.11
N ILE A 90 -43.12 -3.85 13.20
CA ILE A 90 -42.23 -3.81 14.36
C ILE A 90 -43.00 -3.47 15.63
N LEU A 91 -43.86 -2.44 15.60
CA LEU A 91 -44.67 -2.04 16.76
C LEU A 91 -45.74 -3.06 17.14
N LYS A 92 -46.29 -3.80 16.15
CA LYS A 92 -47.24 -4.88 16.41
C LYS A 92 -46.61 -6.04 17.19
N HIS A 93 -45.36 -6.38 16.88
CA HIS A 93 -44.65 -7.49 17.53
C HIS A 93 -43.83 -7.04 18.76
N ASN A 94 -43.36 -5.79 18.79
CA ASN A 94 -42.54 -5.21 19.85
C ASN A 94 -43.11 -3.82 20.23
N PRO A 95 -44.21 -3.77 21.00
CA PRO A 95 -44.92 -2.52 21.30
C PRO A 95 -44.17 -1.60 22.27
N ASP A 96 -43.33 -2.17 23.15
CA ASP A 96 -42.54 -1.43 24.13
C ASP A 96 -41.05 -1.37 23.74
N VAL A 97 -40.37 -0.30 24.15
CA VAL A 97 -38.96 -0.01 23.87
C VAL A 97 -38.05 -1.14 24.37
N ARG A 98 -38.41 -1.79 25.48
CA ARG A 98 -37.64 -2.90 26.05
C ARG A 98 -37.59 -4.10 25.08
N TYR A 99 -38.73 -4.46 24.50
CA TYR A 99 -38.81 -5.55 23.52
C TYR A 99 -38.13 -5.18 22.21
N GLN A 100 -38.22 -3.91 21.80
CA GLN A 100 -37.49 -3.41 20.63
C GLN A 100 -35.97 -3.50 20.83
N LEU A 101 -35.46 -3.18 22.02
CA LEU A 101 -34.05 -3.32 22.35
C LEU A 101 -33.62 -4.79 22.33
N VAL A 102 -34.42 -5.70 22.90
CA VAL A 102 -34.13 -7.15 22.85
C VAL A 102 -34.10 -7.65 21.41
N ALA A 103 -35.07 -7.26 20.57
CA ALA A 103 -35.10 -7.64 19.16
C ALA A 103 -33.89 -7.08 18.38
N LEU A 104 -33.46 -5.86 18.68
CA LEU A 104 -32.29 -5.23 18.06
C LEU A 104 -30.98 -5.92 18.51
N MET A 105 -30.85 -6.26 19.79
CA MET A 105 -29.70 -7.03 20.29
C MET A 105 -29.66 -8.43 19.69
N ALA A 106 -30.83 -9.09 19.58
CA ALA A 106 -30.94 -10.39 18.91
C ALA A 106 -30.53 -10.28 17.44
N PHE A 107 -30.99 -9.26 16.72
CA PHE A 107 -30.61 -9.00 15.33
C PHE A 107 -29.09 -8.81 15.17
N PHE A 108 -28.46 -7.99 16.01
CA PHE A 108 -27.00 -7.81 15.96
C PHE A 108 -26.26 -9.09 16.35
N GLY A 109 -26.74 -9.82 17.35
CA GLY A 109 -26.18 -11.11 17.75
C GLY A 109 -26.25 -12.14 16.63
N THR A 110 -27.41 -12.30 15.98
CA THR A 110 -27.57 -13.21 14.84
C THR A 110 -26.72 -12.79 13.65
N THR A 111 -26.66 -11.49 13.34
CA THR A 111 -25.84 -10.98 12.22
C THR A 111 -24.36 -11.21 12.48
N SER A 112 -23.90 -10.97 13.71
CA SER A 112 -22.52 -11.26 14.12
C SER A 112 -22.22 -12.75 14.05
N ALA A 113 -23.13 -13.62 14.52
CA ALA A 113 -22.95 -15.07 14.48
C ALA A 113 -22.88 -15.59 13.04
N ILE A 114 -23.76 -15.12 12.16
CA ILE A 114 -23.74 -15.43 10.72
C ILE A 114 -22.41 -14.97 10.10
N THR A 115 -21.96 -13.76 10.42
CA THR A 115 -20.68 -13.22 9.94
C THR A 115 -19.50 -14.06 10.42
N CYS A 116 -19.46 -14.41 11.71
CA CYS A 116 -18.43 -15.27 12.28
C CYS A 116 -18.40 -16.64 11.61
N TYR A 117 -19.56 -17.24 11.35
CA TYR A 117 -19.66 -18.53 10.68
C TYR A 117 -19.08 -18.48 9.25
N HIS A 118 -19.48 -17.49 8.44
CA HIS A 118 -18.95 -17.34 7.08
C HIS A 118 -17.46 -17.00 7.08
N ASN A 119 -17.01 -16.14 8.01
CA ASN A 119 -15.60 -15.84 8.18
C ASN A 119 -14.80 -17.08 8.56
N SER A 120 -15.33 -17.97 9.41
CA SER A 120 -14.65 -19.21 9.78
C SER A 120 -14.48 -20.14 8.57
N ILE A 121 -15.50 -20.27 7.71
CA ILE A 121 -15.37 -21.06 6.48
C ILE A 121 -14.31 -20.47 5.55
N TYR A 122 -14.33 -19.15 5.37
CA TYR A 122 -13.35 -18.47 4.51
C TYR A 122 -11.94 -18.54 5.10
N GLN A 123 -11.82 -18.41 6.42
CA GLN A 123 -10.55 -18.54 7.14
C GLN A 123 -9.98 -19.94 6.99
N ASN A 124 -10.79 -20.99 7.09
CA ASN A 124 -10.33 -22.36 6.87
C ASN A 124 -9.73 -22.54 5.46
N ILE A 125 -10.30 -21.89 4.44
CA ILE A 125 -9.73 -21.91 3.08
C ILE A 125 -8.36 -21.22 3.07
N ILE A 126 -8.25 -20.04 3.68
CA ILE A 126 -6.98 -19.30 3.81
C ILE A 126 -5.94 -20.13 4.57
N ASP A 127 -6.34 -20.80 5.64
CA ASP A 127 -5.44 -21.59 6.47
C ASP A 127 -4.89 -22.78 5.69
N VAL A 128 -5.73 -23.45 4.90
CA VAL A 128 -5.28 -24.52 3.99
C VAL A 128 -4.34 -23.98 2.92
N THR A 129 -4.63 -22.82 2.31
CA THR A 129 -3.71 -22.23 1.31
C THR A 129 -2.38 -21.85 1.95
N ASN A 130 -2.39 -21.27 3.15
CA ASN A 130 -1.16 -20.94 3.88
C ASN A 130 -0.38 -22.21 4.26
N MET A 131 -1.04 -23.30 4.63
CA MET A 131 -0.38 -24.58 4.89
C MET A 131 0.28 -25.15 3.63
N LEU A 132 -0.36 -25.01 2.47
CA LEU A 132 0.24 -25.41 1.19
C LEU A 132 1.44 -24.53 0.83
N GLU A 133 1.37 -23.22 1.06
CA GLU A 133 2.50 -22.30 0.89
C GLU A 133 3.67 -22.66 1.80
N LEU A 134 3.41 -23.01 3.06
CA LEU A 134 4.44 -23.51 3.98
C LEU A 134 5.04 -24.84 3.53
N GLY A 135 4.23 -25.76 2.99
CA GLY A 135 4.72 -27.00 2.40
C GLY A 135 5.68 -26.75 1.23
N VAL A 136 5.38 -25.78 0.36
CA VAL A 136 6.30 -25.37 -0.71
C VAL A 136 7.60 -24.80 -0.16
N VAL A 137 7.54 -24.05 0.95
CA VAL A 137 8.75 -23.54 1.62
C VAL A 137 9.59 -24.69 2.20
N ASP A 138 8.97 -25.71 2.77
CA ASP A 138 9.67 -26.90 3.27
C ASP A 138 10.35 -27.66 2.12
N ASP A 139 9.66 -27.87 0.99
CA ASP A 139 10.26 -28.47 -0.22
C ASP A 139 11.47 -27.65 -0.74
N MET A 140 11.37 -26.32 -0.73
CA MET A 140 12.48 -25.44 -1.11
C MET A 140 13.66 -25.54 -0.14
N LYS A 141 13.37 -25.67 1.15
CA LYS A 141 14.38 -25.82 2.20
C LYS A 141 15.13 -27.14 2.08
N ASP A 142 14.43 -28.25 1.81
CA ASP A 142 15.04 -29.57 1.60
C ASP A 142 16.00 -29.56 0.39
N ASN A 143 15.72 -28.71 -0.59
CA ASN A 143 16.58 -28.46 -1.74
C ASN A 143 17.70 -27.43 -1.50
N ASN A 144 17.94 -27.00 -0.25
CA ASN A 144 18.95 -26.01 0.15
C ASN A 144 18.77 -24.63 -0.53
N PHE A 145 17.55 -24.25 -0.90
CA PHE A 145 17.29 -23.00 -1.62
C PHE A 145 17.57 -21.75 -0.77
N PHE A 146 17.29 -21.81 0.54
CA PHE A 146 17.47 -20.70 1.48
C PHE A 146 18.87 -20.61 2.09
N ASP A 147 19.73 -21.61 1.86
CA ASP A 147 21.07 -21.64 2.43
C ASP A 147 21.94 -20.53 1.83
N THR A 148 22.86 -20.01 2.64
CA THR A 148 23.90 -19.10 2.17
C THR A 148 24.95 -19.87 1.36
N GLN A 149 25.71 -19.14 0.51
CA GLN A 149 26.85 -19.74 -0.22
C GLN A 149 27.85 -20.39 0.76
N SER A 150 28.06 -19.75 1.91
CA SER A 150 28.95 -20.24 2.97
C SER A 150 28.44 -21.51 3.63
N GLU A 151 27.16 -21.59 3.99
CA GLU A 151 26.58 -22.79 4.60
C GLU A 151 26.64 -23.99 3.66
N LEU A 152 26.28 -23.78 2.39
CA LEU A 152 26.36 -24.82 1.39
C LEU A 152 27.81 -25.27 1.14
N GLN A 153 28.76 -24.35 1.10
CA GLN A 153 30.18 -24.69 0.95
C GLN A 153 30.69 -25.48 2.15
N ASN A 154 30.33 -25.09 3.37
CA ASN A 154 30.69 -25.81 4.59
C ASN A 154 30.06 -27.21 4.62
N LYS A 155 28.79 -27.35 4.23
CA LYS A 155 28.12 -28.66 4.10
C LYS A 155 28.84 -29.55 3.09
N ASN A 156 29.18 -29.01 1.91
CA ASN A 156 29.93 -29.75 0.90
C ASN A 156 31.31 -30.20 1.39
N ILE A 157 32.02 -29.35 2.14
CA ILE A 157 33.31 -29.70 2.76
C ILE A 157 33.12 -30.78 3.81
N ASN A 158 32.14 -30.65 4.72
CA ASN A 158 31.88 -31.63 5.76
C ASN A 158 31.57 -33.01 5.19
N ASP A 159 30.66 -33.07 4.22
CA ASP A 159 30.32 -34.32 3.54
C ASP A 159 31.54 -34.91 2.81
N TYR A 160 32.35 -34.07 2.14
CA TYR A 160 33.58 -34.53 1.48
C TYR A 160 34.60 -35.07 2.49
N SER A 161 34.75 -34.40 3.63
CA SER A 161 35.62 -34.85 4.73
C SER A 161 35.16 -36.19 5.30
N GLN A 162 33.84 -36.36 5.52
CA GLN A 162 33.26 -37.63 5.98
C GLN A 162 33.50 -38.77 4.98
N ASP A 163 33.28 -38.52 3.69
CA ASP A 163 33.56 -39.50 2.64
C ASP A 163 35.06 -39.83 2.55
N HIS A 164 35.92 -38.82 2.68
CA HIS A 164 37.37 -39.00 2.67
C HIS A 164 37.86 -39.83 3.86
N GLU A 165 37.39 -39.55 5.07
CA GLU A 165 37.68 -40.33 6.27
C GLU A 165 37.20 -41.77 6.12
N ARG A 166 35.96 -41.97 5.64
CA ARG A 166 35.41 -43.30 5.38
C ARG A 166 36.26 -44.10 4.41
N LEU A 167 36.67 -43.50 3.29
CA LEU A 167 37.49 -44.16 2.28
C LEU A 167 38.91 -44.47 2.80
N ASN A 168 39.51 -43.58 3.59
CA ASN A 168 40.80 -43.83 4.22
C ASN A 168 40.71 -44.97 5.24
N GLU A 169 39.67 -45.02 6.06
CA GLU A 169 39.46 -46.13 6.99
C GLU A 169 39.25 -47.47 6.27
N LEU A 170 38.48 -47.47 5.18
CA LEU A 170 38.28 -48.66 4.34
C LEU A 170 39.59 -49.11 3.71
N TRP A 171 40.39 -48.17 3.20
CA TRP A 171 41.71 -48.44 2.65
C TRP A 171 42.65 -49.05 3.70
N GLU A 172 42.74 -48.46 4.88
CA GLU A 172 43.60 -48.96 5.95
C GLU A 172 43.18 -50.34 6.45
N LYS A 173 41.87 -50.62 6.52
CA LYS A 173 41.35 -51.95 6.87
C LYS A 173 41.67 -52.97 5.77
N ALA A 174 41.41 -52.62 4.51
CA ALA A 174 41.72 -53.48 3.36
C ALA A 174 43.22 -53.79 3.27
N LEU A 175 44.08 -52.80 3.53
CA LEU A 175 45.53 -52.98 3.54
C LEU A 175 45.98 -53.92 4.67
N ARG A 176 45.45 -53.74 5.88
CA ARG A 176 45.77 -54.62 7.03
C ARG A 176 45.38 -56.07 6.76
N ASP A 177 44.14 -56.31 6.36
CA ASP A 177 43.60 -57.65 6.14
C ASP A 177 44.28 -58.38 4.97
N SER A 178 44.56 -57.66 3.87
CA SER A 178 45.27 -58.21 2.71
C SER A 178 46.74 -58.53 3.02
N THR A 179 47.38 -57.75 3.90
CA THR A 179 48.75 -58.00 4.37
C THR A 179 48.80 -59.23 5.28
N GLU A 180 47.86 -59.37 6.21
CA GLU A 180 47.78 -60.55 7.08
C GLU A 180 47.55 -61.84 6.30
N LYS A 181 46.74 -61.79 5.25
CA LYS A 181 46.38 -62.95 4.42
C LYS A 181 47.25 -63.14 3.19
N ASN A 182 48.20 -62.23 2.92
CA ASN A 182 49.07 -62.20 1.74
C ASN A 182 48.31 -62.40 0.41
N SER A 183 47.13 -61.79 0.27
CA SER A 183 46.25 -62.02 -0.87
C SER A 183 45.74 -60.71 -1.45
N PHE A 184 46.06 -60.46 -2.72
CA PHE A 184 45.54 -59.30 -3.46
C PHE A 184 44.02 -59.41 -3.71
N ASN A 185 43.49 -60.62 -3.83
CA ASN A 185 42.06 -60.84 -4.02
C ASN A 185 41.23 -60.34 -2.83
N GLU A 186 41.79 -60.41 -1.62
CA GLU A 186 41.17 -59.86 -0.40
C GLU A 186 40.92 -58.35 -0.51
N MET A 187 41.91 -57.63 -1.06
CA MET A 187 41.84 -56.19 -1.27
C MET A 187 40.80 -55.83 -2.35
N CYS A 188 40.70 -56.63 -3.42
CA CYS A 188 39.67 -56.45 -4.43
C CYS A 188 38.26 -56.68 -3.89
N ASN A 189 38.09 -57.57 -2.91
CA ASN A 189 36.79 -57.79 -2.28
C ASN A 189 36.29 -56.56 -1.52
N TYR A 190 37.19 -55.75 -0.95
CA TYR A 190 36.85 -54.47 -0.30
C TYR A 190 36.39 -53.37 -1.28
N LEU A 191 36.63 -53.52 -2.59
CA LEU A 191 36.09 -52.63 -3.62
C LEU A 191 34.66 -53.01 -4.03
N SER A 192 34.20 -54.20 -3.66
CA SER A 192 32.82 -54.61 -3.97
C SER A 192 31.84 -53.87 -3.06
N ILE A 193 31.04 -53.00 -3.67
CA ILE A 193 29.99 -52.24 -2.98
C ILE A 193 28.91 -53.24 -2.55
N LYS A 194 28.63 -53.32 -1.25
CA LYS A 194 27.49 -54.08 -0.75
C LYS A 194 26.21 -53.28 -0.99
N ASP A 195 25.12 -53.96 -1.33
CA ASP A 195 23.82 -53.32 -1.61
C ASP A 195 23.27 -52.52 -0.42
N ASP A 196 23.75 -52.80 0.80
CA ASP A 196 23.38 -52.09 2.04
C ASP A 196 24.17 -50.78 2.28
N GLU A 197 25.21 -50.48 1.49
CA GLU A 197 25.96 -49.22 1.63
C GLU A 197 25.30 -48.12 0.80
N GLN A 198 24.91 -47.02 1.47
CA GLN A 198 24.48 -45.80 0.79
C GLN A 198 25.59 -45.31 -0.15
N ILE A 199 25.43 -45.58 -1.44
CA ILE A 199 26.25 -44.98 -2.49
C ILE A 199 26.14 -43.47 -2.31
N ALA A 200 27.27 -42.80 -2.13
CA ALA A 200 27.35 -41.35 -2.01
C ALA A 200 26.50 -40.73 -3.13
N SER A 201 25.35 -40.17 -2.74
CA SER A 201 24.38 -39.61 -3.68
C SER A 201 25.10 -38.60 -4.57
N PHE A 202 24.98 -38.78 -5.89
CA PHE A 202 25.56 -37.85 -6.85
C PHE A 202 25.12 -36.43 -6.49
N LYS A 203 26.08 -35.59 -6.08
CA LYS A 203 25.77 -34.22 -5.70
C LYS A 203 25.49 -33.40 -6.97
N PRO A 204 24.40 -32.61 -6.99
CA PRO A 204 24.12 -31.74 -8.13
C PRO A 204 25.28 -30.76 -8.33
N LYS A 205 25.81 -30.72 -9.56
CA LYS A 205 26.97 -29.89 -9.93
C LYS A 205 26.72 -28.39 -9.74
N HIS A 206 25.47 -27.96 -9.93
CA HIS A 206 25.05 -26.58 -9.77
C HIS A 206 23.79 -26.53 -8.93
N ILE A 207 23.77 -25.65 -7.92
CA ILE A 207 22.65 -25.42 -7.02
C ILE A 207 22.26 -23.95 -7.16
N TRP A 208 20.98 -23.69 -7.41
CA TRP A 208 20.40 -22.36 -7.44
C TRP A 208 19.81 -22.01 -6.07
N ARG A 209 19.96 -20.75 -5.64
CA ARG A 209 19.57 -20.31 -4.29
C ARG A 209 18.84 -18.98 -4.31
N TYR A 210 18.12 -18.70 -3.25
CA TYR A 210 17.35 -17.47 -3.08
C TYR A 210 18.23 -16.21 -3.20
N ASN A 211 19.38 -16.18 -2.53
CA ASN A 211 20.31 -15.04 -2.54
C ASN A 211 20.94 -14.75 -3.92
N MET A 212 20.74 -15.62 -4.91
CA MET A 212 21.20 -15.38 -6.29
C MET A 212 20.17 -14.57 -7.11
N ILE A 213 18.95 -14.39 -6.61
CA ILE A 213 17.91 -13.59 -7.27
C ILE A 213 18.19 -12.11 -7.01
N PRO A 214 18.40 -11.28 -8.05
CA PRO A 214 18.69 -9.86 -7.85
C PRO A 214 17.46 -9.10 -7.35
N TYR A 215 17.70 -8.11 -6.49
CA TYR A 215 16.67 -7.21 -5.95
C TYR A 215 17.19 -5.76 -5.89
N GLY A 216 16.29 -4.79 -5.99
CA GLY A 216 16.56 -3.38 -5.71
C GLY A 216 15.97 -2.41 -6.74
N GLU A 217 15.38 -1.31 -6.27
CA GLU A 217 14.73 -0.28 -7.12
C GLU A 217 15.66 0.24 -8.24
N ASN A 218 16.94 0.44 -7.91
CA ASN A 218 17.95 0.98 -8.82
C ASN A 218 19.00 -0.08 -9.23
N ASN A 219 18.72 -1.37 -9.03
CA ASN A 219 19.65 -2.44 -9.39
C ASN A 219 19.55 -2.73 -10.91
N PRO A 220 20.63 -2.54 -11.70
CA PRO A 220 20.61 -2.76 -13.14
C PRO A 220 20.28 -4.22 -13.51
N ASP A 221 20.58 -5.19 -12.66
CA ASP A 221 20.33 -6.62 -12.92
C ASP A 221 18.83 -6.96 -13.02
N THR A 222 17.96 -6.06 -12.55
CA THR A 222 16.49 -6.20 -12.61
C THR A 222 15.86 -5.42 -13.77
N GLN A 223 16.64 -4.58 -14.48
CA GLN A 223 16.14 -3.64 -15.48
C GLN A 223 16.37 -4.17 -16.89
N THR A 224 15.34 -4.75 -17.49
CA THR A 224 15.38 -5.20 -18.89
C THR A 224 14.94 -4.09 -19.85
N PHE A 225 13.70 -3.61 -19.70
CA PHE A 225 13.10 -2.52 -20.46
C PHE A 225 12.47 -1.49 -19.53
N PRO A 226 12.38 -0.22 -19.94
CA PRO A 226 11.74 0.80 -19.12
C PRO A 226 10.23 0.55 -19.00
N ILE A 227 9.75 0.37 -17.77
CA ILE A 227 8.32 0.24 -17.46
C ILE A 227 7.65 1.62 -17.63
N PRO A 228 6.52 1.71 -18.37
CA PRO A 228 5.81 2.97 -18.58
C PRO A 228 5.27 3.54 -17.25
N SER A 229 5.22 4.88 -17.14
CA SER A 229 4.86 5.56 -15.90
C SER A 229 3.44 5.29 -15.41
N TYR A 230 2.50 5.00 -16.32
CA TYR A 230 1.10 4.72 -15.99
C TYR A 230 0.87 3.29 -15.47
N GLU A 231 1.85 2.39 -15.60
CA GLU A 231 1.80 1.03 -15.01
C GLU A 231 2.48 0.97 -13.63
N LYS A 232 3.24 2.01 -13.26
CA LYS A 232 3.94 2.04 -11.97
C LYS A 232 2.95 2.31 -10.82
N PRO A 233 3.09 1.61 -9.68
CA PRO A 233 2.24 1.84 -8.52
C PRO A 233 2.52 3.22 -7.91
N PHE A 234 1.49 3.82 -7.30
CA PHE A 234 1.64 5.08 -6.57
C PHE A 234 2.12 4.84 -5.13
N ARG A 235 3.02 5.72 -4.66
CA ARG A 235 3.36 5.82 -3.25
C ARG A 235 2.21 6.49 -2.50
N SER A 236 1.88 6.00 -1.30
CA SER A 236 0.91 6.65 -0.41
C SER A 236 1.23 8.13 -0.20
N PHE A 237 0.24 9.01 -0.14
CA PHE A 237 0.41 10.45 0.03
C PHE A 237 -0.35 10.96 1.26
N ALA A 238 0.35 11.60 2.19
CA ALA A 238 -0.24 12.27 3.33
C ALA A 238 0.46 13.62 3.59
N LEU A 239 -0.32 14.69 3.56
CA LEU A 239 0.15 16.05 3.80
C LEU A 239 -0.91 16.83 4.59
N ASN A 240 -0.62 17.08 5.87
CA ASN A 240 -1.45 17.87 6.76
C ASN A 240 -0.56 18.81 7.61
N PHE A 241 -1.19 19.77 8.29
CA PHE A 241 -0.48 20.67 9.21
C PHE A 241 0.18 19.94 10.39
N THR A 242 -0.36 18.78 10.78
CA THR A 242 0.09 18.02 11.97
C THR A 242 1.04 16.88 11.62
N TYR A 243 0.92 16.26 10.45
CA TYR A 243 1.80 15.17 10.01
C TYR A 243 1.91 15.10 8.48
N ASN A 244 2.99 14.48 8.00
CA ASN A 244 3.19 14.17 6.59
C ASN A 244 4.06 12.91 6.42
N ASN A 245 3.98 12.26 5.27
CA ASN A 245 4.84 11.12 4.90
C ASN A 245 5.88 11.48 3.82
N LEU A 246 6.09 12.79 3.58
CA LEU A 246 6.97 13.33 2.55
C LEU A 246 8.36 13.70 3.06
N SER A 247 8.47 13.98 4.36
CA SER A 247 9.73 14.39 5.02
C SER A 247 10.75 13.25 5.19
N GLY A 248 10.38 12.01 4.88
CA GLY A 248 11.26 10.84 5.01
C GLY A 248 10.82 9.69 4.10
N ASN A 249 11.69 8.69 4.00
CA ASN A 249 11.43 7.43 3.30
C ASN A 249 11.73 6.25 4.22
N TRP A 250 10.85 5.24 4.20
CA TRP A 250 10.98 4.01 4.98
C TRP A 250 11.65 2.88 4.18
N GLY A 251 11.89 3.10 2.88
CA GLY A 251 12.36 2.07 1.97
C GLY A 251 11.26 1.08 1.61
N ASP A 252 11.67 -0.04 1.01
CA ASP A 252 10.78 -1.12 0.60
C ASP A 252 10.72 -2.21 1.67
N TYR A 253 10.00 -3.30 1.40
CA TYR A 253 9.83 -4.38 2.36
C TYR A 253 11.16 -5.07 2.74
N ILE A 254 12.09 -5.17 1.78
CA ILE A 254 13.42 -5.78 1.92
C ILE A 254 14.45 -4.69 2.29
N ASP A 255 14.70 -3.73 1.39
CA ASP A 255 15.69 -2.65 1.58
C ASP A 255 15.12 -1.49 2.41
N ARG A 256 14.87 -1.76 3.70
CA ARG A 256 14.34 -0.77 4.66
C ARG A 256 15.34 0.30 5.02
N ARG A 257 14.84 1.50 5.31
CA ARG A 257 15.65 2.67 5.69
C ARG A 257 15.02 3.42 6.84
N ASP A 258 15.86 4.09 7.63
CA ASP A 258 15.40 4.96 8.70
C ASP A 258 14.78 6.24 8.11
N ASN A 259 13.54 6.53 8.49
CA ASN A 259 12.80 7.70 8.03
C ASN A 259 13.34 9.01 8.61
N LYS A 260 14.17 8.98 9.68
CA LYS A 260 14.79 10.16 10.28
C LYS A 260 16.25 10.32 9.83
N GLY A 261 16.62 11.57 9.56
CA GLY A 261 18.02 11.95 9.30
C GLY A 261 18.91 11.77 10.53
N SER A 262 20.22 11.65 10.32
CA SER A 262 21.23 11.31 11.34
C SER A 262 21.15 12.15 12.62
N LEU A 263 20.87 13.45 12.50
CA LEU A 263 20.77 14.39 13.63
C LEU A 263 19.60 14.08 14.58
N LEU A 264 18.49 13.55 14.06
CA LEU A 264 17.27 13.32 14.83
C LEU A 264 17.14 11.88 15.35
N ARG A 265 18.01 10.96 14.91
CA ARG A 265 17.95 9.55 15.32
C ARG A 265 18.17 9.38 16.84
N PRO A 266 19.12 10.07 17.49
CA PRO A 266 19.31 9.93 18.94
C PRO A 266 18.11 10.42 19.76
N SER A 267 17.36 11.39 19.25
CA SER A 267 16.18 11.99 19.88
C SER A 267 14.87 11.45 19.33
N ARG A 268 14.85 10.23 18.75
CA ARG A 268 13.64 9.64 18.12
C ARG A 268 12.42 9.66 19.04
N TYR A 269 12.62 9.40 20.32
CA TYR A 269 11.55 9.36 21.32
C TYR A 269 10.77 10.67 21.45
N MET A 270 11.36 11.81 21.04
CA MET A 270 10.67 13.11 21.04
C MET A 270 9.67 13.26 19.87
N PHE A 271 9.71 12.36 18.88
CA PHE A 271 8.88 12.40 17.67
C PHE A 271 7.86 11.26 17.62
N THR A 272 7.53 10.68 18.78
CA THR A 272 6.58 9.57 18.92
C THR A 272 5.63 9.87 20.06
N ASP A 273 4.32 9.72 19.84
CA ASP A 273 3.32 9.87 20.90
C ASP A 273 3.42 8.73 21.93
N VAL A 274 3.81 7.53 21.47
CA VAL A 274 4.01 6.34 22.29
C VAL A 274 5.35 5.70 21.93
N LEU A 275 6.16 5.37 22.95
CA LEU A 275 7.43 4.67 22.79
C LEU A 275 7.42 3.36 23.58
N ILE A 276 7.68 2.25 22.90
CA ILE A 276 7.95 0.96 23.53
C ILE A 276 9.46 0.70 23.35
N PRO A 277 10.27 0.75 24.43
CA PRO A 277 11.71 0.58 24.34
C PRO A 277 12.10 -0.90 24.09
N ALA A 278 13.33 -1.11 23.63
CA ALA A 278 13.87 -2.47 23.45
C ALA A 278 14.08 -3.16 24.80
N THR A 279 13.85 -4.48 24.83
CA THR A 279 14.31 -5.33 25.92
C THR A 279 15.79 -5.61 25.70
N LYS A 280 16.62 -5.42 26.73
CA LYS A 280 18.06 -5.62 26.69
C LYS A 280 18.50 -6.57 27.78
#